data_AF-A0A8S9WQY7-F1
#
_entry.id   AF-A0A8S9WQY7-F1
#
_cell.length_a   1.000
_cell.length_b   1.000
_cell.length_c   1.000
_cell.angle_alpha   90.00
_cell.angle_beta   90.00
_cell.angle_gamma   90.00
#
_symmetry.space_group_name_H-M   'P 1'
#
loop_
_entity.id
_entity.type
_entity.pdbx_description
1 polymer ?
#
loop_
_entity_poly.entity_id
_entity_poly.type
_entity_poly.pdbx_seq_one_letter_code
_entity_poly.pdbx_strand_id
1 'polypeptide(L)'
;MNGPANHGLTSPVSQGNKGEEMPPATERPRSGSQAEQEPVAESVHEVPASEATNDETTRDATRRGTVAVPSTAITRLRISQDNPPTREMGVRSAARRFSSAAFLTSERYPNLRRGPYGSLSNSHVNTFERILSSERVLTNEDDVAPYNIDWIKTVCGQSKVVLRPKTTEELSAVMKVCSESRLAVCPQGGNTGLVGGSVPVFDEVVISTSLMNRINSVDGISGTVSCQAGVVLDKLEAALEPEGLMAPYDLGARGSCQIGGNISTCAGGLRLLRYGSMQANTLGIEAVLADGSVLNMMNCLKKDNTGYHLRQLFIGSEGTLGIVTQAVLQCPIRPRSVNLALLSLKKFGDVLSTFALAKRTLSETLSSVEMMDSVCMTSVGNKLGLKCPLQSDSDTFFMVVETHGSREDHDMEKMSCFVQEAMDKGLVVDGITSNEPSRMTNLWQLRERITESLVKDQYVFKYDITLPLPKFYEAVEVLKQKLESFGSDVQVSGFGHVGDGNLHLNVTAPAYSDDLQNAIEPFVFEWTSSVGGSISAEHGMGFKKAKFLKYGKSPEAIRLMRSVKSSMDPLGILNPYKVLPPS
;
A
#
# COMPACT_ATOMS: atom_id res chain seq x y z
N MET A 1 20.48 31.90 41.56
CA MET A 1 20.17 33.00 42.49
C MET A 1 19.04 33.82 41.88
N ASN A 2 17.90 33.88 42.58
CA ASN A 2 16.83 34.91 42.65
C ASN A 2 16.42 35.59 41.32
N GLY A 3 15.21 35.44 40.75
CA GLY A 3 13.85 35.65 41.33
C GLY A 3 13.51 37.17 41.39
N PRO A 4 12.24 37.64 41.37
CA PRO A 4 10.91 36.97 41.30
C PRO A 4 9.97 37.56 40.20
N ALA A 5 8.96 36.83 39.66
CA ALA A 5 7.62 36.45 40.15
C ALA A 5 6.56 37.58 40.18
N ASN A 6 5.41 37.33 39.56
CA ASN A 6 4.16 38.08 39.77
C ASN A 6 2.98 37.09 39.89
N HIS A 7 2.38 37.05 41.07
CA HIS A 7 1.13 36.33 41.44
C HIS A 7 -0.06 37.31 41.33
N GLY A 8 -1.24 36.89 40.84
CA GLY A 8 -2.43 36.53 41.64
C GLY A 8 -3.46 37.69 41.64
N LEU A 9 -4.70 37.58 41.15
CA LEU A 9 -5.91 36.79 41.52
C LEU A 9 -7.01 37.69 42.15
N THR A 10 -8.29 37.42 41.75
CA THR A 10 -9.61 37.83 42.34
C THR A 10 -10.12 39.24 41.97
N SER A 11 -11.40 39.56 41.62
CA SER A 11 -12.80 39.07 41.80
C SER A 11 -13.76 39.93 40.90
N PRO A 12 -15.12 39.95 41.01
CA PRO A 12 -16.15 38.91 41.09
C PRO A 12 -17.33 39.08 40.07
N VAL A 13 -18.29 38.15 40.18
CA VAL A 13 -19.57 37.95 39.46
C VAL A 13 -20.66 38.98 39.83
N SER A 14 -21.57 39.29 38.88
CA SER A 14 -22.93 39.79 39.17
C SER A 14 -24.00 39.06 38.36
N GLN A 15 -25.10 38.73 39.04
CA GLN A 15 -26.31 38.07 38.54
C GLN A 15 -27.31 39.10 37.98
N GLY A 16 -28.18 38.66 37.06
CA GLY A 16 -29.36 39.41 36.61
C GLY A 16 -30.42 38.49 36.01
N ASN A 17 -31.50 38.33 36.77
CA ASN A 17 -32.70 37.49 36.59
C ASN A 17 -33.49 37.73 35.28
N LYS A 18 -34.23 36.69 34.81
CA LYS A 18 -35.63 36.79 34.30
C LYS A 18 -36.16 35.39 33.94
N GLY A 19 -37.28 35.02 34.56
CA GLY A 19 -38.11 33.87 34.18
C GLY A 19 -39.44 34.34 33.61
N GLU A 20 -40.04 33.52 32.74
CA GLU A 20 -41.47 33.48 32.43
C GLU A 20 -41.78 32.14 31.73
N GLU A 21 -42.82 31.45 32.22
CA GLU A 21 -43.34 30.16 31.75
C GLU A 21 -44.25 30.33 30.51
N MET A 22 -44.30 29.33 29.63
CA MET A 22 -45.29 29.21 28.55
C MET A 22 -46.08 27.88 28.63
N PRO A 23 -47.38 27.84 28.26
CA PRO A 23 -48.27 26.68 28.38
C PRO A 23 -48.26 25.76 27.13
N PRO A 24 -48.88 24.56 27.19
CA PRO A 24 -48.69 23.49 26.19
C PRO A 24 -49.71 23.51 25.05
N ALA A 25 -49.30 23.01 23.87
CA ALA A 25 -50.16 22.87 22.69
C ALA A 25 -50.43 21.39 22.33
N THR A 26 -51.67 20.96 22.61
CA THR A 26 -52.64 20.20 21.78
C THR A 26 -52.24 19.00 20.91
N GLU A 27 -52.99 17.90 21.12
CA GLU A 27 -53.08 16.65 20.35
C GLU A 27 -53.90 16.74 19.03
N ARG A 28 -53.47 15.92 18.03
CA ARG A 28 -54.23 15.12 17.02
C ARG A 28 -54.86 15.80 15.78
N PRO A 29 -55.15 15.06 14.66
CA PRO A 29 -55.38 13.60 14.55
C PRO A 29 -54.71 12.82 13.40
N ARG A 30 -54.86 11.49 13.52
CA ARG A 30 -54.65 10.44 12.52
C ARG A 30 -55.64 10.55 11.36
N SER A 31 -55.19 10.20 10.15
CA SER A 31 -56.04 9.67 9.08
C SER A 31 -55.31 8.51 8.40
N GLY A 32 -55.94 7.34 8.39
CA GLY A 32 -55.49 6.18 7.64
C GLY A 32 -56.16 6.09 6.27
N SER A 33 -55.57 5.26 5.39
CA SER A 33 -56.31 4.55 4.35
C SER A 33 -55.52 3.28 3.97
N GLN A 34 -56.15 2.13 4.18
CA GLN A 34 -55.81 0.84 3.58
C GLN A 34 -56.47 0.71 2.19
N ALA A 35 -55.80 0.03 1.26
CA ALA A 35 -56.33 -0.79 0.16
C ALA A 35 -55.12 -1.55 -0.43
N GLU A 36 -54.92 -2.86 -0.20
CA GLU A 36 -55.40 -4.02 -1.01
C GLU A 36 -54.97 -3.95 -2.50
N GLN A 37 -53.98 -4.77 -2.92
CA GLN A 37 -54.10 -6.02 -3.72
C GLN A 37 -54.67 -5.77 -5.13
N GLU A 38 -54.12 -6.20 -6.28
CA GLU A 38 -53.34 -7.38 -6.66
C GLU A 38 -52.79 -7.19 -8.13
N PRO A 39 -52.20 -8.17 -8.85
CA PRO A 39 -50.98 -8.00 -9.66
C PRO A 39 -51.22 -7.91 -11.19
N VAL A 40 -50.19 -7.52 -11.95
CA VAL A 40 -50.15 -7.71 -13.41
C VAL A 40 -49.02 -8.66 -13.76
N ALA A 41 -49.43 -9.76 -14.39
CA ALA A 41 -48.63 -10.89 -14.80
C ALA A 41 -47.84 -10.62 -16.10
N GLU A 42 -46.81 -11.45 -16.21
CA GLU A 42 -45.93 -11.75 -17.32
C GLU A 42 -46.61 -11.83 -18.69
N SER A 43 -45.97 -11.23 -19.70
CA SER A 43 -46.16 -11.60 -21.10
C SER A 43 -44.91 -12.31 -21.61
N VAL A 44 -45.04 -13.62 -21.77
CA VAL A 44 -44.15 -14.54 -22.47
C VAL A 44 -44.12 -14.17 -23.96
N HIS A 45 -42.92 -14.07 -24.54
CA HIS A 45 -42.71 -14.29 -25.97
C HIS A 45 -41.45 -15.14 -26.18
N GLU A 46 -41.67 -16.44 -26.34
CA GLU A 46 -40.80 -17.35 -27.11
C GLU A 46 -40.96 -17.07 -28.60
N VAL A 47 -39.87 -16.96 -29.36
CA VAL A 47 -39.70 -17.51 -30.72
C VAL A 47 -38.17 -17.57 -31.05
N PRO A 48 -37.69 -18.33 -32.05
CA PRO A 48 -37.06 -19.63 -31.85
C PRO A 48 -35.64 -19.74 -32.44
N ALA A 49 -35.01 -20.90 -32.24
CA ALA A 49 -33.85 -21.34 -33.00
C ALA A 49 -34.20 -21.61 -34.48
N SER A 50 -33.28 -21.28 -35.39
CA SER A 50 -33.23 -21.85 -36.74
C SER A 50 -31.79 -22.07 -37.18
N GLU A 51 -31.42 -23.35 -37.32
CA GLU A 51 -30.32 -23.83 -38.13
C GLU A 51 -30.64 -23.69 -39.63
N ALA A 52 -29.61 -23.39 -40.43
CA ALA A 52 -29.40 -23.84 -41.81
C ALA A 52 -27.93 -23.54 -42.15
N THR A 53 -27.00 -24.49 -42.13
CA THR A 53 -26.67 -25.55 -43.11
C THR A 53 -26.16 -25.09 -44.49
N ASN A 54 -25.12 -25.81 -44.93
CA ASN A 54 -24.45 -25.89 -46.24
C ASN A 54 -23.34 -24.84 -46.49
N ASP A 55 -22.12 -25.21 -46.89
CA ASP A 55 -21.76 -26.27 -47.83
C ASP A 55 -20.44 -26.96 -47.47
N GLU A 56 -20.45 -28.28 -47.58
CA GLU A 56 -19.27 -29.15 -47.68
C GLU A 56 -18.80 -29.22 -49.14
N THR A 57 -17.52 -29.55 -49.33
CA THR A 57 -16.90 -30.45 -50.34
C THR A 57 -15.52 -29.91 -50.75
N THR A 58 -14.42 -30.66 -50.90
CA THR A 58 -14.09 -32.09 -50.81
C THR A 58 -12.56 -32.24 -50.89
N ARG A 59 -12.00 -33.25 -50.19
CA ARG A 59 -10.92 -34.21 -50.57
C ARG A 59 -9.57 -33.61 -51.06
N ASP A 60 -8.40 -34.09 -50.64
CA ASP A 60 -7.95 -35.49 -50.72
C ASP A 60 -6.66 -35.71 -49.90
N ALA A 61 -6.39 -36.97 -49.57
CA ALA A 61 -5.29 -37.43 -48.75
C ALA A 61 -4.04 -37.82 -49.58
N THR A 62 -2.84 -37.71 -48.98
CA THR A 62 -1.91 -38.83 -48.68
C THR A 62 -0.41 -38.48 -48.71
N ARG A 63 0.30 -39.14 -47.78
CA ARG A 63 1.69 -39.68 -47.83
C ARG A 63 2.90 -38.82 -47.40
N ARG A 64 3.43 -39.26 -46.24
CA ARG A 64 4.81 -39.74 -45.92
C ARG A 64 6.01 -38.95 -46.45
N GLY A 65 6.84 -38.50 -45.51
CA GLY A 65 8.25 -38.17 -45.76
C GLY A 65 8.98 -37.75 -44.49
N THR A 66 9.53 -38.71 -43.75
CA THR A 66 10.55 -38.52 -42.71
C THR A 66 11.86 -38.02 -43.31
N VAL A 67 12.43 -36.92 -42.79
CA VAL A 67 13.84 -36.54 -43.01
C VAL A 67 14.47 -36.09 -41.70
N ALA A 68 15.67 -36.59 -41.49
CA ALA A 68 16.49 -36.54 -40.29
C ALA A 68 17.19 -35.20 -40.07
N VAL A 69 17.48 -34.94 -38.79
CA VAL A 69 18.30 -33.86 -38.24
C VAL A 69 19.78 -34.26 -38.27
N PRO A 70 20.72 -33.39 -38.68
CA PRO A 70 22.14 -33.64 -38.45
C PRO A 70 22.64 -32.99 -37.15
N SER A 71 23.24 -33.86 -36.33
CA SER A 71 24.09 -33.58 -35.18
C SER A 71 25.36 -32.82 -35.57
N THR A 72 25.75 -31.79 -34.80
CA THR A 72 27.09 -31.21 -34.83
C THR A 72 27.68 -31.10 -33.42
N ALA A 73 28.99 -31.26 -33.38
CA ALA A 73 29.77 -31.74 -32.26
C ALA A 73 30.07 -30.71 -31.17
N ILE A 74 30.20 -31.24 -29.95
CA ILE A 74 30.67 -30.57 -28.74
C ILE A 74 32.20 -30.56 -28.77
N THR A 75 32.80 -29.37 -28.81
CA THR A 75 34.25 -29.17 -28.66
C THR A 75 34.56 -28.81 -27.21
N ARG A 76 35.31 -29.69 -26.53
CA ARG A 76 35.91 -29.45 -25.21
C ARG A 76 37.10 -28.48 -25.33
N LEU A 77 37.07 -27.39 -24.59
CA LEU A 77 38.23 -26.54 -24.34
C LEU A 77 38.71 -26.71 -22.89
N ARG A 78 39.97 -27.14 -22.77
CA ARG A 78 40.76 -27.21 -21.53
C ARG A 78 41.16 -25.79 -21.14
N ILE A 79 40.99 -25.43 -19.86
CA ILE A 79 41.62 -24.24 -19.27
C ILE A 79 42.72 -24.73 -18.33
N SER A 80 43.92 -24.22 -18.56
CA SER A 80 45.16 -24.49 -17.84
C SER A 80 45.14 -23.85 -16.44
N GLN A 81 45.77 -24.56 -15.50
CA GLN A 81 46.15 -24.06 -14.19
C GLN A 81 47.34 -23.11 -14.35
N ASP A 82 47.26 -21.92 -13.77
CA ASP A 82 48.41 -21.13 -13.32
C ASP A 82 47.98 -20.26 -12.13
N ASN A 83 48.67 -20.43 -11.00
CA ASN A 83 48.49 -19.70 -9.74
C ASN A 83 49.77 -18.89 -9.48
N PRO A 84 49.66 -17.62 -9.05
CA PRO A 84 50.64 -17.10 -8.08
C PRO A 84 50.00 -16.15 -7.03
N PRO A 85 50.78 -15.72 -6.02
CA PRO A 85 50.67 -16.15 -4.63
C PRO A 85 49.68 -15.35 -3.76
N THR A 86 49.08 -16.04 -2.80
CA THR A 86 48.25 -15.50 -1.73
C THR A 86 49.08 -14.75 -0.68
N ARG A 87 48.72 -13.50 -0.41
CA ARG A 87 49.08 -12.78 0.82
C ARG A 87 47.82 -12.58 1.64
N GLU A 88 47.71 -13.32 2.74
CA GLU A 88 46.59 -13.27 3.67
C GLU A 88 46.50 -11.91 4.36
N MET A 89 45.35 -11.23 4.21
CA MET A 89 44.79 -10.36 5.24
C MET A 89 43.31 -10.71 5.38
N GLY A 90 42.97 -11.36 6.50
CA GLY A 90 41.62 -11.79 6.81
C GLY A 90 40.70 -10.61 7.06
N VAL A 91 39.85 -10.31 6.10
CA VAL A 91 38.57 -9.62 6.30
C VAL A 91 37.51 -10.52 5.70
N ARG A 92 36.71 -11.18 6.53
CA ARG A 92 35.52 -11.93 6.08
C ARG A 92 34.44 -10.93 5.64
N SER A 93 34.64 -10.29 4.49
CA SER A 93 33.58 -9.65 3.73
C SER A 93 33.00 -10.71 2.79
N ALA A 94 31.99 -11.42 3.25
CA ALA A 94 31.20 -12.25 2.35
C ALA A 94 30.38 -11.29 1.47
N ALA A 95 30.80 -11.13 0.21
CA ALA A 95 30.02 -10.43 -0.80
C ALA A 95 28.61 -11.05 -0.87
N ARG A 96 27.63 -10.37 -0.30
CA ARG A 96 26.23 -10.80 -0.25
C ARG A 96 25.61 -10.56 -1.63
N ARG A 97 25.84 -11.50 -2.56
CA ARG A 97 24.92 -11.69 -3.69
C ARG A 97 23.56 -12.09 -3.13
N PHE A 98 22.48 -11.79 -3.84
CA PHE A 98 21.15 -12.33 -3.54
C PHE A 98 21.24 -13.86 -3.43
N SER A 99 21.40 -14.36 -2.20
CA SER A 99 21.01 -15.73 -1.89
C SER A 99 19.52 -15.81 -2.17
N SER A 100 19.09 -16.78 -2.96
CA SER A 100 17.68 -17.09 -3.15
C SER A 100 16.99 -17.48 -1.84
N ALA A 101 17.76 -17.86 -0.81
CA ALA A 101 17.30 -18.14 0.54
C ALA A 101 17.34 -16.87 1.41
N ALA A 102 16.19 -16.53 2.03
CA ALA A 102 16.08 -15.43 2.98
C ALA A 102 16.78 -15.81 4.30
N PHE A 103 17.71 -14.97 4.77
CA PHE A 103 18.33 -15.13 6.08
C PHE A 103 17.34 -14.79 7.19
N LEU A 104 17.41 -15.55 8.28
CA LEU A 104 16.59 -15.30 9.47
C LEU A 104 16.87 -13.90 10.01
N THR A 105 15.82 -13.17 10.38
CA THR A 105 15.95 -11.81 10.93
C THR A 105 16.85 -11.82 12.17
N SER A 106 16.76 -12.85 13.01
CA SER A 106 17.63 -13.02 14.18
C SER A 106 19.12 -13.17 13.84
N GLU A 107 19.46 -13.75 12.69
CA GLU A 107 20.84 -13.89 12.22
C GLU A 107 21.34 -12.58 11.61
N ARG A 108 20.47 -11.88 10.88
CA ARG A 108 20.78 -10.58 10.27
C ARG A 108 20.96 -9.48 11.32
N TYR A 109 20.23 -9.57 12.43
CA TYR A 109 20.27 -8.60 13.53
C TYR A 109 20.69 -9.31 14.83
N PRO A 110 21.99 -9.62 15.03
CA PRO A 110 22.46 -10.47 16.13
C PRO A 110 22.28 -9.85 17.52
N ASN A 111 21.98 -8.55 17.61
CA ASN A 111 21.67 -7.85 18.86
C ASN A 111 20.16 -7.85 19.19
N LEU A 112 19.33 -8.30 18.26
CA LEU A 112 17.90 -8.44 18.49
C LEU A 112 17.66 -9.59 19.47
N ARG A 113 16.73 -9.40 20.40
CA ARG A 113 16.39 -10.39 21.43
C ARG A 113 14.90 -10.67 21.39
N ARG A 114 14.53 -11.94 21.50
CA ARG A 114 13.14 -12.35 21.67
C ARG A 114 12.63 -11.82 23.00
N GLY A 115 11.46 -11.19 22.99
CA GLY A 115 10.80 -10.70 24.20
C GLY A 115 10.36 -11.84 25.13
N PRO A 116 9.90 -11.50 26.35
CA PRO A 116 9.48 -12.48 27.36
C PRO A 116 8.07 -13.05 27.06
N TYR A 117 7.86 -13.52 25.83
CA TYR A 117 6.62 -14.14 25.37
C TYR A 117 6.59 -15.62 25.74
N GLY A 118 5.39 -16.17 25.92
CA GLY A 118 5.20 -17.61 26.04
C GLY A 118 5.67 -18.35 24.78
N SER A 119 5.94 -19.65 24.93
CA SER A 119 6.30 -20.52 23.81
C SER A 119 5.09 -21.33 23.35
N LEU A 120 4.98 -21.55 22.04
CA LEU A 120 3.96 -22.43 21.48
C LEU A 120 4.12 -23.86 22.05
N SER A 121 3.01 -24.52 22.33
CA SER A 121 2.97 -25.90 22.83
C SER A 121 1.92 -26.71 22.07
N ASN A 122 1.99 -28.03 22.14
CA ASN A 122 0.98 -28.90 21.51
C ASN A 122 -0.43 -28.67 22.10
N SER A 123 -0.53 -28.30 23.38
CA SER A 123 -1.81 -27.93 24.00
C SER A 123 -2.42 -26.68 23.36
N HIS A 124 -1.57 -25.70 23.02
CA HIS A 124 -2.02 -24.51 22.30
C HIS A 124 -2.53 -24.87 20.90
N VAL A 125 -1.78 -25.68 20.14
CA VAL A 125 -2.19 -26.16 18.81
C VAL A 125 -3.53 -26.87 18.87
N ASN A 126 -3.68 -27.86 19.75
CA ASN A 126 -4.95 -28.59 19.95
C ASN A 126 -6.11 -27.65 20.34
N THR A 127 -5.83 -26.54 21.03
CA THR A 127 -6.85 -25.54 21.38
C THR A 127 -7.25 -24.72 20.16
N PHE A 128 -6.28 -24.28 19.36
CA PHE A 128 -6.56 -23.59 18.10
C PHE A 128 -7.34 -24.47 17.11
N GLU A 129 -7.02 -25.77 17.04
CA GLU A 129 -7.77 -26.72 16.18
C GLU A 129 -9.21 -26.90 16.63
N ARG A 130 -9.50 -26.84 17.93
CA ARG A 130 -10.88 -26.85 18.43
C ARG A 130 -11.65 -25.59 18.08
N ILE A 131 -10.97 -24.43 18.01
CA ILE A 131 -11.58 -23.15 17.64
C ILE A 131 -11.77 -23.06 16.11
N LEU A 132 -10.77 -23.48 15.34
CA LEU A 132 -10.67 -23.20 13.90
C LEU A 132 -10.87 -24.42 13.00
N SER A 133 -10.92 -25.65 13.51
CA SER A 133 -10.64 -26.89 12.77
C SER A 133 -9.16 -27.04 12.36
N SER A 134 -8.69 -28.29 12.29
CA SER A 134 -7.29 -28.62 12.00
C SER A 134 -6.82 -28.13 10.64
N GLU A 135 -7.67 -28.15 9.62
CA GLU A 135 -7.33 -27.66 8.28
C GLU A 135 -6.97 -26.17 8.25
N ARG A 136 -7.38 -25.38 9.25
CA ARG A 136 -7.12 -23.93 9.34
C ARG A 136 -6.01 -23.57 10.33
N VAL A 137 -5.34 -24.58 10.90
CA VAL A 137 -4.17 -24.46 11.77
C VAL A 137 -2.99 -25.11 11.04
N LEU A 138 -2.17 -24.30 10.37
CA LEU A 138 -1.02 -24.80 9.63
C LEU A 138 0.18 -24.96 10.56
N THR A 139 0.74 -26.16 10.66
CA THR A 139 1.94 -26.46 11.46
C THR A 139 3.04 -27.16 10.66
N ASN A 140 2.74 -27.63 9.44
CA ASN A 140 3.76 -28.20 8.56
C ASN A 140 4.72 -27.09 8.11
N GLU A 141 6.02 -27.39 8.08
CA GLU A 141 7.05 -26.40 7.77
C GLU A 141 6.88 -25.77 6.39
N ASP A 142 6.54 -26.58 5.37
CA ASP A 142 6.31 -26.11 4.00
C ASP A 142 5.09 -25.19 3.87
N ASP A 143 4.04 -25.44 4.66
CA ASP A 143 2.81 -24.63 4.67
C ASP A 143 3.02 -23.29 5.40
N VAL A 144 3.90 -23.28 6.40
CA VAL A 144 4.18 -22.10 7.23
C VAL A 144 5.27 -21.21 6.62
N ALA A 145 6.24 -21.78 5.90
CA ALA A 145 7.38 -21.06 5.34
C ALA A 145 7.01 -19.79 4.53
N PRO A 146 5.98 -19.79 3.65
CA PRO A 146 5.58 -18.60 2.90
C PRO A 146 5.11 -17.42 3.77
N TYR A 147 4.61 -17.69 4.98
CA TYR A 147 4.13 -16.66 5.92
C TYR A 147 5.27 -16.02 6.72
N ASN A 148 6.46 -16.64 6.73
CA ASN A 148 7.62 -16.15 7.46
C ASN A 148 8.46 -15.14 6.66
N ILE A 149 8.32 -15.07 5.34
CA ILE A 149 9.20 -14.27 4.47
C ILE A 149 8.44 -13.05 3.93
N ASP A 150 9.00 -11.85 4.09
CA ASP A 150 8.39 -10.64 3.54
C ASP A 150 8.54 -10.55 2.01
N TRP A 151 7.74 -9.70 1.36
CA TRP A 151 7.66 -9.60 -0.10
C TRP A 151 9.02 -9.34 -0.79
N ILE A 152 9.89 -8.55 -0.15
CA ILE A 152 11.25 -8.24 -0.66
C ILE A 152 12.35 -9.14 -0.08
N LYS A 153 12.02 -10.19 0.69
CA LYS A 153 12.94 -11.22 1.18
C LYS A 153 14.09 -10.69 2.06
N THR A 154 13.79 -9.71 2.89
CA THR A 154 14.74 -9.03 3.78
C THR A 154 14.48 -9.25 5.26
N VAL A 155 13.26 -9.66 5.63
CA VAL A 155 12.83 -10.01 6.97
C VAL A 155 12.25 -11.42 6.88
N CYS A 156 12.79 -12.33 7.69
CA CYS A 156 12.39 -13.73 7.73
C CYS A 156 12.21 -14.18 9.19
N GLY A 157 10.98 -14.57 9.53
CA GLY A 157 10.61 -15.13 10.82
C GLY A 157 10.85 -16.64 10.91
N GLN A 158 10.44 -17.22 12.03
CA GLN A 158 10.55 -18.63 12.39
C GLN A 158 9.27 -19.14 13.05
N SER A 159 8.11 -18.56 12.72
CA SER A 159 6.84 -19.04 13.22
C SER A 159 6.66 -20.51 12.87
N LYS A 160 6.03 -21.24 13.80
CA LYS A 160 5.71 -22.65 13.68
C LYS A 160 4.22 -22.90 13.50
N VAL A 161 3.40 -21.84 13.47
CA VAL A 161 1.95 -21.97 13.32
C VAL A 161 1.35 -20.77 12.60
N VAL A 162 0.44 -21.05 11.66
CA VAL A 162 -0.41 -20.06 11.00
C VAL A 162 -1.87 -20.40 11.28
N LEU A 163 -2.61 -19.42 11.79
CA LEU A 163 -4.03 -19.53 12.12
C LEU A 163 -4.85 -18.76 11.08
N ARG A 164 -5.90 -19.38 10.55
CA ARG A 164 -6.74 -18.83 9.47
C ARG A 164 -8.21 -18.71 9.88
N PRO A 165 -8.59 -17.76 10.74
CA PRO A 165 -10.00 -17.53 11.10
C PRO A 165 -10.85 -17.11 9.89
N LYS A 166 -12.15 -17.44 9.94
CA LYS A 166 -13.21 -17.06 9.00
C LYS A 166 -14.18 -16.03 9.58
N THR A 167 -14.24 -15.93 10.90
CA THR A 167 -15.14 -15.00 11.61
C THR A 167 -14.42 -14.22 12.71
N THR A 168 -15.06 -13.13 13.13
CA THR A 168 -14.56 -12.27 14.22
C THR A 168 -14.55 -13.01 15.55
N GLU A 169 -15.54 -13.88 15.79
CA GLU A 169 -15.67 -14.68 17.00
C GLU A 169 -14.54 -15.71 17.12
N GLU A 170 -14.20 -16.38 16.01
CA GLU A 170 -13.05 -17.28 15.94
C GLU A 170 -11.75 -16.55 16.27
N LEU A 171 -11.54 -15.37 15.68
CA LEU A 171 -10.36 -14.56 15.97
C LEU A 171 -10.32 -14.08 17.42
N SER A 172 -11.46 -13.63 17.97
CA SER A 172 -11.61 -13.27 19.38
C SER A 172 -11.21 -14.41 20.30
N ALA A 173 -11.69 -15.63 20.02
CA ALA A 173 -11.34 -16.82 20.79
C ALA A 173 -9.85 -17.17 20.70
N VAL A 174 -9.24 -17.07 19.51
CA VAL A 174 -7.80 -17.27 19.33
C VAL A 174 -7.00 -16.23 20.14
N MET A 175 -7.38 -14.95 20.08
CA MET A 175 -6.69 -13.88 20.77
C MET A 175 -6.74 -14.05 22.29
N LYS A 176 -7.84 -14.55 22.87
CA LYS A 176 -7.92 -14.90 24.29
C LYS A 176 -6.86 -15.92 24.69
N VAL A 177 -6.71 -17.00 23.93
CA VAL A 177 -5.68 -18.03 24.18
C VAL A 177 -4.27 -17.41 24.07
N CYS A 178 -4.02 -16.59 23.06
CA CYS A 178 -2.74 -15.91 22.91
C CYS A 178 -2.45 -14.95 24.08
N SER A 179 -3.47 -14.23 24.56
CA SER A 179 -3.36 -13.31 25.70
C SER A 179 -3.05 -14.04 27.01
N GLU A 180 -3.81 -15.08 27.33
CA GLU A 180 -3.66 -15.90 28.54
C GLU A 180 -2.26 -16.55 28.60
N SER A 181 -1.77 -17.05 27.47
CA SER A 181 -0.45 -17.69 27.36
C SER A 181 0.69 -16.74 26.99
N ARG A 182 0.42 -15.43 26.86
CA ARG A 182 1.37 -14.40 26.39
C ARG A 182 2.08 -14.78 25.08
N LEU A 183 1.39 -15.44 24.16
CA LEU A 183 1.91 -15.76 22.83
C LEU A 183 1.89 -14.49 21.98
N ALA A 184 3.06 -14.09 21.47
CA ALA A 184 3.15 -13.02 20.51
C ALA A 184 2.45 -13.40 19.19
N VAL A 185 1.82 -12.42 18.55
CA VAL A 185 1.00 -12.57 17.36
C VAL A 185 1.49 -11.63 16.26
N CYS A 186 1.56 -12.14 15.02
CA CYS A 186 1.82 -11.35 13.83
C CYS A 186 0.59 -11.38 12.91
N PRO A 187 -0.22 -10.31 12.86
CA PRO A 187 -1.34 -10.22 11.91
C PRO A 187 -0.81 -10.13 10.48
N GLN A 188 -1.42 -10.88 9.56
CA GLN A 188 -1.01 -10.92 8.16
C GLN A 188 -2.22 -10.88 7.22
N GLY A 189 -2.18 -9.93 6.29
CA GLY A 189 -3.09 -9.86 5.15
C GLY A 189 -2.50 -10.57 3.93
N GLY A 190 -2.47 -9.88 2.79
CA GLY A 190 -1.87 -10.37 1.54
C GLY A 190 -0.33 -10.48 1.51
N ASN A 191 0.35 -10.17 2.62
CA ASN A 191 1.82 -10.15 2.74
C ASN A 191 2.55 -9.32 1.66
N THR A 192 1.99 -8.17 1.28
CA THR A 192 2.55 -7.25 0.27
C THR A 192 3.27 -6.03 0.85
N GLY A 193 3.43 -5.98 2.19
CA GLY A 193 4.06 -4.84 2.88
C GLY A 193 5.58 -4.80 2.67
N LEU A 194 6.17 -3.59 2.64
CA LEU A 194 7.57 -3.37 2.24
C LEU A 194 8.51 -3.03 3.41
N VAL A 195 7.99 -2.97 4.63
CA VAL A 195 8.73 -2.56 5.83
C VAL A 195 8.92 -3.68 6.85
N GLY A 196 8.65 -4.93 6.46
CA GLY A 196 8.73 -6.11 7.34
C GLY A 196 7.67 -6.13 8.43
N GLY A 197 6.57 -5.37 8.27
CA GLY A 197 5.47 -5.31 9.23
C GLY A 197 4.61 -6.57 9.25
N SER A 198 4.51 -7.26 8.11
CA SER A 198 3.58 -8.38 7.86
C SER A 198 4.09 -9.77 8.27
N VAL A 199 5.37 -9.91 8.62
CA VAL A 199 5.97 -11.22 8.95
C VAL A 199 6.56 -11.26 10.36
N PRO A 200 6.60 -12.43 11.01
CA PRO A 200 7.23 -12.60 12.32
C PRO A 200 8.71 -12.18 12.32
N VAL A 201 9.22 -11.77 13.47
CA VAL A 201 10.66 -11.53 13.69
C VAL A 201 11.34 -12.78 14.26
N PHE A 202 10.64 -13.47 15.16
CA PHE A 202 11.01 -14.73 15.79
C PHE A 202 9.90 -15.75 15.51
N ASP A 203 9.26 -16.27 16.55
CA ASP A 203 8.32 -17.38 16.54
C ASP A 203 6.86 -16.95 16.76
N GLU A 204 6.53 -15.67 16.51
CA GLU A 204 5.17 -15.15 16.70
C GLU A 204 4.13 -15.98 15.93
N VAL A 205 2.97 -16.23 16.55
CA VAL A 205 1.83 -16.89 15.92
C VAL A 205 1.33 -16.03 14.77
N VAL A 206 1.33 -16.54 13.54
CA VAL A 206 0.79 -15.78 12.41
C VAL A 206 -0.72 -15.91 12.40
N ILE A 207 -1.43 -14.78 12.31
CA ILE A 207 -2.88 -14.76 12.10
C ILE A 207 -3.14 -14.23 10.68
N SER A 208 -3.56 -15.12 9.78
CA SER A 208 -3.90 -14.76 8.41
C SER A 208 -5.39 -14.45 8.28
N THR A 209 -5.71 -13.27 7.74
CA THR A 209 -7.10 -12.87 7.46
C THR A 209 -7.63 -13.41 6.14
N SER A 210 -6.86 -14.22 5.40
CA SER A 210 -7.17 -14.69 4.04
C SER A 210 -8.53 -15.39 3.85
N LEU A 211 -9.07 -16.00 4.91
CA LEU A 211 -10.37 -16.67 4.88
C LEU A 211 -11.54 -15.78 5.36
N MET A 212 -11.25 -14.58 5.86
CA MET A 212 -12.23 -13.52 6.15
C MET A 212 -12.43 -12.66 4.90
N ASN A 213 -12.96 -13.23 3.83
CA ASN A 213 -12.92 -12.65 2.48
C ASN A 213 -14.29 -12.40 1.83
N ARG A 214 -15.34 -12.23 2.65
CA ARG A 214 -16.69 -11.92 2.15
C ARG A 214 -16.92 -10.43 1.96
N ILE A 215 -17.61 -10.09 0.87
CA ILE A 215 -18.34 -8.82 0.73
C ILE A 215 -19.68 -9.01 1.44
N ASN A 216 -19.99 -8.15 2.41
CA ASN A 216 -21.23 -8.24 3.19
C ASN A 216 -22.38 -7.51 2.49
N SER A 217 -22.13 -6.30 1.98
CA SER A 217 -23.11 -5.49 1.27
C SER A 217 -22.43 -4.40 0.43
N VAL A 218 -23.05 -4.03 -0.69
CA VAL A 218 -22.73 -2.84 -1.47
C VAL A 218 -24.01 -2.01 -1.58
N ASP A 219 -23.91 -0.72 -1.30
CA ASP A 219 -25.01 0.24 -1.44
C ASP A 219 -24.64 1.27 -2.51
N GLY A 220 -25.23 1.11 -3.70
CA GLY A 220 -25.05 2.01 -4.83
C GLY A 220 -25.57 3.43 -4.60
N ILE A 221 -26.51 3.62 -3.67
CA ILE A 221 -27.09 4.94 -3.37
C ILE A 221 -26.15 5.75 -2.48
N SER A 222 -25.70 5.17 -1.37
CA SER A 222 -24.76 5.85 -0.46
C SER A 222 -23.31 5.82 -0.97
N GLY A 223 -23.02 4.89 -1.88
CA GLY A 223 -21.67 4.62 -2.36
C GLY A 223 -20.83 3.94 -1.29
N THR A 224 -21.38 3.00 -0.53
CA THR A 224 -20.65 2.33 0.55
C THR A 224 -20.55 0.83 0.33
N VAL A 225 -19.46 0.24 0.83
CA VAL A 225 -19.26 -1.22 0.83
C VAL A 225 -18.87 -1.68 2.22
N SER A 226 -19.56 -2.70 2.74
CA SER A 226 -19.17 -3.43 3.94
C SER A 226 -18.51 -4.73 3.52
N CYS A 227 -17.32 -5.01 4.05
CA CYS A 227 -16.59 -6.22 3.73
C CYS A 227 -15.70 -6.70 4.88
N GLN A 228 -15.27 -7.97 4.80
CA GLN A 228 -14.30 -8.53 5.72
C GLN A 228 -12.85 -8.12 5.34
N ALA A 229 -11.97 -8.12 6.33
CA ALA A 229 -10.59 -7.63 6.21
C ALA A 229 -9.72 -8.37 5.16
N GLY A 230 -10.00 -9.64 4.91
CA GLY A 230 -9.28 -10.48 3.95
C GLY A 230 -9.74 -10.36 2.51
N VAL A 231 -10.70 -9.48 2.20
CA VAL A 231 -11.08 -9.20 0.81
C VAL A 231 -9.88 -8.63 0.06
N VAL A 232 -9.56 -9.22 -1.08
CA VAL A 232 -8.52 -8.73 -2.00
C VAL A 232 -9.04 -7.51 -2.74
N LEU A 233 -8.20 -6.49 -2.96
CA LEU A 233 -8.62 -5.25 -3.61
C LEU A 233 -9.27 -5.47 -4.99
N ASP A 234 -8.74 -6.38 -5.82
CA ASP A 234 -9.40 -6.73 -7.09
C ASP A 234 -10.79 -7.33 -6.93
N LYS A 235 -11.02 -8.13 -5.89
CA LYS A 235 -12.35 -8.65 -5.59
C LYS A 235 -13.30 -7.56 -5.10
N LEU A 236 -12.78 -6.56 -4.38
CA LEU A 236 -13.55 -5.38 -4.00
C LEU A 236 -13.96 -4.59 -5.24
N GLU A 237 -13.03 -4.28 -6.14
CA GLU A 237 -13.30 -3.57 -7.40
C GLU A 237 -14.38 -4.28 -8.24
N ALA A 238 -14.26 -5.59 -8.42
CA ALA A 238 -15.26 -6.38 -9.15
C ALA A 238 -16.65 -6.37 -8.48
N ALA A 239 -16.71 -6.32 -7.14
CA ALA A 239 -17.98 -6.25 -6.41
C ALA A 239 -18.66 -4.88 -6.50
N LEU A 240 -17.89 -3.82 -6.75
CA LEU A 240 -18.39 -2.44 -6.87
C LEU A 240 -18.89 -2.10 -8.28
N GLU A 241 -18.39 -2.79 -9.30
CA GLU A 241 -18.68 -2.54 -10.71
C GLU A 241 -20.19 -2.56 -11.06
N PRO A 242 -21.01 -3.52 -10.60
CA PRO A 242 -22.45 -3.56 -10.93
C PRO A 242 -23.23 -2.32 -10.45
N GLU A 243 -22.77 -1.68 -9.37
CA GLU A 243 -23.37 -0.46 -8.81
C GLU A 243 -22.78 0.82 -9.42
N GLY A 244 -21.92 0.71 -10.44
CA GLY A 244 -21.24 1.85 -11.04
C GLY A 244 -20.25 2.53 -10.09
N LEU A 245 -19.74 1.80 -9.09
CA LEU A 245 -18.76 2.27 -8.11
C LEU A 245 -17.35 1.77 -8.43
N MET A 246 -16.36 2.32 -7.75
CA MET A 246 -14.98 1.85 -7.76
C MET A 246 -14.31 2.04 -6.39
N ALA A 247 -13.16 1.41 -6.14
CA ALA A 247 -12.41 1.65 -4.93
C ALA A 247 -11.82 3.08 -4.94
N PRO A 248 -11.74 3.77 -3.79
CA PRO A 248 -11.21 5.13 -3.71
C PRO A 248 -9.69 5.21 -3.89
N TYR A 249 -8.99 4.07 -3.92
CA TYR A 249 -7.54 4.00 -4.06
C TYR A 249 -7.17 2.86 -5.01
N ASP A 250 -5.96 2.91 -5.55
CA ASP A 250 -5.43 1.85 -6.40
C ASP A 250 -3.92 1.71 -6.22
N LEU A 251 -3.43 0.47 -6.27
CA LEU A 251 -2.08 0.09 -5.87
C LEU A 251 -1.58 -1.03 -6.79
N GLY A 252 -0.27 -1.04 -7.08
CA GLY A 252 0.34 -2.13 -7.87
C GLY A 252 0.21 -3.52 -7.24
N ALA A 253 -0.12 -3.61 -5.94
CA ALA A 253 -0.34 -4.86 -5.22
C ALA A 253 -1.81 -5.35 -5.23
N ARG A 254 -2.70 -4.72 -6.01
CA ARG A 254 -4.16 -4.93 -6.00
C ARG A 254 -4.64 -6.39 -6.12
N GLY A 255 -3.89 -7.22 -6.84
CA GLY A 255 -4.19 -8.66 -7.00
C GLY A 255 -3.91 -9.52 -5.78
N SER A 256 -3.33 -8.96 -4.71
CA SER A 256 -2.97 -9.71 -3.50
C SER A 256 -3.18 -8.93 -2.20
N CYS A 257 -3.07 -7.60 -2.21
CA CYS A 257 -3.30 -6.79 -1.01
C CYS A 257 -4.76 -6.94 -0.54
N GLN A 258 -4.93 -6.93 0.78
CA GLN A 258 -6.23 -7.16 1.42
C GLN A 258 -6.69 -5.90 2.17
N ILE A 259 -7.99 -5.67 2.24
CA ILE A 259 -8.57 -4.43 2.79
C ILE A 259 -8.08 -4.12 4.21
N GLY A 260 -8.04 -5.12 5.10
CA GLY A 260 -7.53 -4.97 6.46
C GLY A 260 -6.05 -4.57 6.50
N GLY A 261 -5.25 -5.08 5.56
CA GLY A 261 -3.86 -4.67 5.36
C GLY A 261 -3.76 -3.21 4.91
N ASN A 262 -4.54 -2.84 3.89
CA ASN A 262 -4.57 -1.47 3.36
C ASN A 262 -4.99 -0.45 4.42
N ILE A 263 -5.98 -0.80 5.26
CA ILE A 263 -6.38 0.00 6.42
C ILE A 263 -5.22 0.09 7.44
N SER A 264 -4.65 -1.05 7.80
CA SER A 264 -3.61 -1.14 8.84
C SER A 264 -2.34 -0.38 8.46
N THR A 265 -2.03 -0.25 7.16
CA THR A 265 -0.88 0.53 6.68
C THR A 265 -1.25 1.95 6.26
N CYS A 266 -2.53 2.33 6.30
CA CYS A 266 -3.04 3.57 5.72
C CYS A 266 -2.56 3.76 4.26
N ALA A 267 -2.76 2.74 3.44
CA ALA A 267 -2.27 2.73 2.05
C ALA A 267 -2.72 3.98 1.27
N GLY A 268 -1.83 4.52 0.43
CA GLY A 268 -2.14 5.62 -0.47
C GLY A 268 -2.43 5.11 -1.87
N GLY A 269 -1.57 5.46 -2.83
CA GLY A 269 -1.61 4.98 -4.20
C GLY A 269 -1.98 6.04 -5.23
N LEU A 270 -2.13 5.59 -6.48
CA LEU A 270 -2.15 6.44 -7.69
C LEU A 270 -3.26 7.50 -7.73
N ARG A 271 -4.30 7.34 -6.91
CA ARG A 271 -5.52 8.17 -6.93
C ARG A 271 -5.76 8.95 -5.64
N LEU A 272 -4.77 8.98 -4.73
CA LEU A 272 -4.87 9.68 -3.45
C LEU A 272 -5.18 11.17 -3.64
N LEU A 273 -4.62 11.79 -4.68
CA LEU A 273 -4.86 13.20 -5.02
C LEU A 273 -6.35 13.55 -5.15
N ARG A 274 -7.17 12.65 -5.70
CA ARG A 274 -8.59 12.90 -5.98
C ARG A 274 -9.53 12.39 -4.90
N TYR A 275 -9.28 11.19 -4.40
CA TYR A 275 -10.21 10.52 -3.50
C TYR A 275 -9.75 10.52 -2.04
N GLY A 276 -8.55 11.00 -1.75
CA GLY A 276 -8.01 11.10 -0.41
C GLY A 276 -7.48 9.77 0.14
N SER A 277 -7.05 9.81 1.40
CA SER A 277 -6.41 8.67 2.06
C SER A 277 -7.40 7.62 2.55
N MET A 278 -6.88 6.47 2.99
CA MET A 278 -7.66 5.47 3.72
C MET A 278 -8.36 6.02 4.96
N GLN A 279 -7.78 7.03 5.63
CA GLN A 279 -8.41 7.69 6.78
C GLN A 279 -9.72 8.40 6.42
N ALA A 280 -9.76 9.01 5.22
CA ALA A 280 -10.93 9.72 4.73
C ALA A 280 -12.03 8.75 4.25
N ASN A 281 -11.63 7.64 3.62
CA ASN A 281 -12.56 6.72 2.98
C ASN A 281 -13.03 5.57 3.89
N THR A 282 -12.44 5.38 5.08
CA THR A 282 -12.89 4.34 6.01
C THR A 282 -13.96 4.89 6.97
N LEU A 283 -15.21 4.47 6.76
CA LEU A 283 -16.37 4.91 7.55
C LEU A 283 -16.55 4.10 8.84
N GLY A 284 -16.25 2.80 8.79
CA GLY A 284 -16.42 1.88 9.91
C GLY A 284 -15.35 0.80 9.96
N ILE A 285 -15.05 0.33 11.18
CA ILE A 285 -14.09 -0.75 11.45
C ILE A 285 -14.66 -1.65 12.55
N GLU A 286 -14.58 -2.96 12.35
CA GLU A 286 -14.60 -3.93 13.44
C GLU A 286 -13.18 -4.45 13.67
N ALA A 287 -12.75 -4.52 14.92
CA ALA A 287 -11.41 -5.02 15.27
C ALA A 287 -11.43 -5.88 16.54
N VAL A 288 -10.53 -6.86 16.59
CA VAL A 288 -10.27 -7.69 17.78
C VAL A 288 -9.02 -7.17 18.48
N LEU A 289 -9.13 -6.87 19.78
CA LEU A 289 -8.03 -6.37 20.62
C LEU A 289 -7.16 -7.52 21.16
N ALA A 290 -6.07 -7.16 21.85
CA ALA A 290 -5.09 -8.12 22.37
C ALA A 290 -5.68 -9.12 23.37
N ASP A 291 -6.67 -8.71 24.15
CA ASP A 291 -7.42 -9.56 25.11
C ASP A 291 -8.54 -10.38 24.45
N GLY A 292 -8.73 -10.23 23.14
CA GLY A 292 -9.81 -10.83 22.38
C GLY A 292 -11.13 -10.08 22.45
N SER A 293 -11.21 -8.91 23.10
CA SER A 293 -12.41 -8.06 23.05
C SER A 293 -12.69 -7.60 21.62
N VAL A 294 -13.96 -7.65 21.22
CA VAL A 294 -14.41 -7.17 19.90
C VAL A 294 -14.86 -5.72 20.02
N LEU A 295 -14.19 -4.83 19.31
CA LEU A 295 -14.59 -3.43 19.19
C LEU A 295 -15.29 -3.24 17.85
N ASN A 296 -16.62 -3.17 17.88
CA ASN A 296 -17.45 -2.93 16.71
C ASN A 296 -17.74 -1.42 16.56
N MET A 297 -17.13 -0.80 15.56
CA MET A 297 -17.38 0.58 15.13
C MET A 297 -17.82 0.61 13.67
N MET A 298 -18.58 -0.39 13.23
CA MET A 298 -19.12 -0.47 11.89
C MET A 298 -20.24 0.55 11.73
N ASN A 299 -20.10 1.43 10.74
CA ASN A 299 -21.05 2.47 10.42
C ASN A 299 -20.93 2.83 8.94
N CYS A 300 -22.07 3.09 8.28
CA CYS A 300 -22.14 3.56 6.89
C CYS A 300 -22.41 5.07 6.77
N LEU A 301 -22.51 5.79 7.90
CA LEU A 301 -22.78 7.21 7.91
C LEU A 301 -21.54 8.04 7.55
N LYS A 302 -21.72 9.02 6.67
CA LYS A 302 -20.70 10.03 6.35
C LYS A 302 -20.37 10.97 7.51
N LYS A 303 -21.31 11.15 8.44
CA LYS A 303 -21.19 12.04 9.60
C LYS A 303 -21.72 11.35 10.83
N ASP A 304 -20.86 11.20 11.83
CA ASP A 304 -21.18 10.64 13.12
C ASP A 304 -20.18 11.18 14.15
N ASN A 305 -20.64 12.15 14.96
CA ASN A 305 -19.81 12.89 15.91
C ASN A 305 -20.15 12.50 17.37
N THR A 306 -20.57 11.26 17.62
CA THR A 306 -20.94 10.79 18.96
C THR A 306 -19.72 10.30 19.77
N GLY A 307 -18.76 11.19 20.01
CA GLY A 307 -17.56 10.90 20.80
C GLY A 307 -16.28 10.83 19.96
N TYR A 308 -15.27 10.11 20.46
CA TYR A 308 -13.97 10.00 19.78
C TYR A 308 -14.06 9.12 18.52
N HIS A 309 -13.34 9.52 17.46
CA HIS A 309 -13.25 8.74 16.22
C HIS A 309 -12.27 7.57 16.37
N LEU A 310 -12.57 6.62 17.27
CA LEU A 310 -11.67 5.53 17.67
C LEU A 310 -11.17 4.68 16.50
N ARG A 311 -11.96 4.52 15.42
CA ARG A 311 -11.53 3.82 14.20
C ARG A 311 -10.20 4.36 13.64
N GLN A 312 -9.95 5.66 13.78
CA GLN A 312 -8.72 6.30 13.29
C GLN A 312 -7.46 5.79 13.99
N LEU A 313 -7.57 5.23 15.21
CA LEU A 313 -6.43 4.61 15.90
C LEU A 313 -5.97 3.33 15.19
N PHE A 314 -6.83 2.63 14.46
CA PHE A 314 -6.50 1.38 13.77
C PHE A 314 -5.91 1.62 12.38
N ILE A 315 -6.26 2.74 11.74
CA ILE A 315 -5.78 3.11 10.40
C ILE A 315 -4.33 3.57 10.50
N GLY A 316 -3.40 2.82 9.90
CA GLY A 316 -1.95 3.06 10.02
C GLY A 316 -1.32 2.50 11.31
N SER A 317 -2.04 1.68 12.09
CA SER A 317 -1.51 1.06 13.31
C SER A 317 -0.66 -0.19 13.07
N GLU A 318 -0.66 -0.71 11.84
CA GLU A 318 0.09 -1.89 11.40
C GLU A 318 -0.15 -3.13 12.28
N GLY A 319 -1.40 -3.30 12.76
CA GLY A 319 -1.81 -4.45 13.58
C GLY A 319 -1.29 -4.41 15.02
N THR A 320 -0.72 -3.29 15.47
CA THR A 320 -0.17 -3.17 16.84
C THR A 320 -1.21 -2.81 17.89
N LEU A 321 -2.39 -2.32 17.50
CA LEU A 321 -3.45 -1.91 18.44
C LEU A 321 -4.68 -2.84 18.40
N GLY A 322 -4.75 -3.71 17.41
CA GLY A 322 -5.81 -4.69 17.21
C GLY A 322 -5.76 -5.23 15.79
N ILE A 323 -6.55 -6.26 15.52
CA ILE A 323 -6.65 -6.90 14.22
C ILE A 323 -8.00 -6.52 13.61
N VAL A 324 -7.97 -5.75 12.52
CA VAL A 324 -9.17 -5.38 11.76
C VAL A 324 -9.78 -6.66 11.17
N THR A 325 -11.07 -6.88 11.43
CA THR A 325 -11.83 -8.04 10.93
C THR A 325 -12.84 -7.67 9.85
N GLN A 326 -13.41 -6.47 9.93
CA GLN A 326 -14.37 -5.94 8.97
C GLN A 326 -14.18 -4.43 8.80
N ALA A 327 -14.63 -3.91 7.66
CA ALA A 327 -14.58 -2.50 7.34
C ALA A 327 -15.80 -2.04 6.54
N VAL A 328 -16.11 -0.75 6.65
CA VAL A 328 -16.98 -0.03 5.72
C VAL A 328 -16.17 1.04 5.01
N LEU A 329 -16.17 1.01 3.68
CA LEU A 329 -15.48 2.02 2.85
C LEU A 329 -16.49 2.88 2.10
N GLN A 330 -16.18 4.17 1.97
CA GLN A 330 -16.82 5.08 1.02
C GLN A 330 -16.16 4.90 -0.34
N CYS A 331 -16.95 4.57 -1.34
CA CYS A 331 -16.54 4.35 -2.72
C CYS A 331 -17.04 5.49 -3.61
N PRO A 332 -16.19 6.06 -4.47
CA PRO A 332 -16.62 7.01 -5.49
C PRO A 332 -17.36 6.30 -6.63
N ILE A 333 -18.13 7.10 -7.37
CA ILE A 333 -18.70 6.70 -8.66
C ILE A 333 -17.57 6.44 -9.66
N ARG A 334 -17.69 5.37 -10.43
CA ARG A 334 -16.79 5.07 -11.54
C ARG A 334 -16.90 6.17 -12.61
N PRO A 335 -15.79 6.79 -13.02
CA PRO A 335 -15.83 7.87 -14.00
C PRO A 335 -16.36 7.38 -15.35
N ARG A 336 -17.09 8.25 -16.06
CA ARG A 336 -17.57 7.98 -17.41
C ARG A 336 -16.57 8.42 -18.47
N SER A 337 -15.66 9.33 -18.13
CA SER A 337 -14.56 9.76 -18.98
C SER A 337 -13.25 9.65 -18.20
N VAL A 338 -12.26 9.03 -18.84
CA VAL A 338 -10.88 8.93 -18.35
C VAL A 338 -9.96 9.39 -19.47
N ASN A 339 -9.11 10.37 -19.17
CA ASN A 339 -8.10 10.85 -20.12
C ASN A 339 -6.73 10.84 -19.46
N LEU A 340 -5.71 10.51 -20.23
CA LEU A 340 -4.33 10.43 -19.80
C LEU A 340 -3.43 11.28 -20.70
N ALA A 341 -2.49 11.99 -20.12
CA ALA A 341 -1.39 12.65 -20.81
C ALA A 341 -0.04 12.13 -20.30
N LEU A 342 0.87 11.77 -21.19
CA LEU A 342 2.29 11.58 -20.92
C LEU A 342 3.04 12.77 -21.50
N LEU A 343 3.81 13.47 -20.68
CA LEU A 343 4.48 14.72 -21.02
C LEU A 343 5.99 14.61 -20.74
N SER A 344 6.83 15.27 -21.55
CA SER A 344 8.27 15.41 -21.31
C SER A 344 8.63 16.86 -20.95
N LEU A 345 9.52 17.02 -19.98
CA LEU A 345 9.93 18.31 -19.41
C LEU A 345 11.46 18.34 -19.19
N LYS A 346 12.08 19.53 -19.19
CA LYS A 346 13.56 19.67 -19.10
C LYS A 346 14.12 19.87 -17.70
N LYS A 347 13.31 20.35 -16.76
CA LYS A 347 13.76 20.62 -15.38
C LYS A 347 12.62 20.44 -14.41
N PHE A 348 12.98 20.14 -13.16
CA PHE A 348 12.01 19.92 -12.10
C PHE A 348 11.10 21.13 -11.82
N GLY A 349 11.59 22.36 -12.01
CA GLY A 349 10.77 23.58 -11.90
C GLY A 349 9.59 23.61 -12.89
N ASP A 350 9.76 23.01 -14.07
CA ASP A 350 8.69 22.92 -15.07
C ASP A 350 7.65 21.86 -14.68
N VAL A 351 8.07 20.79 -13.98
CA VAL A 351 7.15 19.79 -13.39
C VAL A 351 6.21 20.47 -12.39
N LEU A 352 6.75 21.28 -11.48
CA LEU A 352 5.94 22.00 -10.49
C LEU A 352 5.01 23.03 -11.14
N SER A 353 5.50 23.75 -12.15
CA SER A 353 4.70 24.74 -12.89
C SER A 353 3.58 24.09 -13.69
N THR A 354 3.87 22.95 -14.32
CA THR A 354 2.87 22.13 -15.06
C THR A 354 1.84 21.54 -14.11
N PHE A 355 2.25 21.07 -12.93
CA PHE A 355 1.31 20.61 -11.89
C PHE A 355 0.42 21.76 -11.39
N ALA A 356 0.98 22.94 -11.15
CA ALA A 356 0.21 24.12 -10.76
C ALA A 356 -0.81 24.52 -11.84
N LEU A 357 -0.43 24.40 -13.12
CA LEU A 357 -1.32 24.63 -14.25
C LEU A 357 -2.43 23.57 -14.30
N ALA A 358 -2.10 22.28 -14.23
CA ALA A 358 -3.05 21.17 -14.23
C ALA A 358 -4.14 21.35 -13.16
N LYS A 359 -3.76 21.74 -11.94
CA LYS A 359 -4.73 22.03 -10.87
C LYS A 359 -5.70 23.17 -11.19
N ARG A 360 -5.27 24.17 -11.97
CA ARG A 360 -6.11 25.32 -12.33
C ARG A 360 -7.03 25.00 -13.52
N THR A 361 -6.53 24.28 -14.52
CA THR A 361 -7.23 24.05 -15.79
C THR A 361 -8.09 22.79 -15.76
N LEU A 362 -7.56 21.69 -15.21
CA LEU A 362 -8.28 20.42 -15.09
C LEU A 362 -9.18 20.39 -13.85
N SER A 363 -8.77 21.13 -12.80
CA SER A 363 -9.55 21.35 -11.58
C SER A 363 -10.10 20.06 -10.98
N GLU A 364 -11.43 19.91 -10.92
CA GLU A 364 -12.13 18.82 -10.27
C GLU A 364 -11.95 17.47 -10.97
N THR A 365 -11.51 17.44 -12.23
CA THR A 365 -11.35 16.18 -12.96
C THR A 365 -9.99 15.53 -12.71
N LEU A 366 -8.99 16.27 -12.23
CA LEU A 366 -7.64 15.75 -11.98
C LEU A 366 -7.67 14.54 -11.03
N SER A 367 -7.18 13.39 -11.49
CA SER A 367 -7.18 12.13 -10.73
C SER A 367 -5.80 11.69 -10.26
N SER A 368 -4.77 11.87 -11.10
CA SER A 368 -3.40 11.46 -10.82
C SER A 368 -2.39 12.40 -11.45
N VAL A 369 -1.28 12.62 -10.75
CA VAL A 369 -0.13 13.39 -11.24
C VAL A 369 1.16 12.74 -10.76
N GLU A 370 1.80 12.03 -11.66
CA GLU A 370 3.01 11.25 -11.40
C GLU A 370 4.20 11.85 -12.13
N MET A 371 5.39 11.81 -11.51
CA MET A 371 6.66 12.17 -12.14
C MET A 371 7.63 11.00 -12.13
N MET A 372 8.44 10.90 -13.18
CA MET A 372 9.52 9.93 -13.31
C MET A 372 10.75 10.62 -13.91
N ASP A 373 11.93 10.35 -13.38
CA ASP A 373 13.17 10.82 -13.98
C ASP A 373 13.67 9.92 -15.13
N SER A 374 14.68 10.42 -15.86
CA SER A 374 15.31 9.73 -16.98
C SER A 374 15.93 8.39 -16.60
N VAL A 375 16.44 8.25 -15.36
CA VAL A 375 17.05 7.00 -14.86
C VAL A 375 15.97 5.92 -14.74
N CYS A 376 14.79 6.28 -14.21
CA CYS A 376 13.65 5.38 -14.14
C CYS A 376 13.20 4.93 -15.53
N MET A 377 13.02 5.88 -16.47
CA MET A 377 12.57 5.56 -17.82
C MET A 377 13.57 4.67 -18.58
N THR A 378 14.87 4.96 -18.43
CA THR A 378 15.95 4.16 -19.01
C THR A 378 15.96 2.74 -18.43
N SER A 379 15.75 2.61 -17.12
CA SER A 379 15.66 1.30 -16.45
C SER A 379 14.51 0.46 -17.01
N VAL A 380 13.33 1.05 -17.14
CA VAL A 380 12.14 0.40 -17.71
C VAL A 380 12.39 -0.06 -19.15
N GLY A 381 12.92 0.82 -20.00
CA GLY A 381 13.25 0.50 -21.39
C GLY A 381 14.26 -0.64 -21.52
N ASN A 382 15.39 -0.54 -20.82
CA ASN A 382 16.49 -1.50 -20.96
C ASN A 382 16.17 -2.87 -20.34
N LYS A 383 15.45 -2.90 -19.22
CA LYS A 383 15.26 -4.13 -18.43
C LYS A 383 13.95 -4.84 -18.72
N LEU A 384 12.91 -4.10 -19.13
CA LEU A 384 11.58 -4.65 -19.40
C LEU A 384 11.17 -4.54 -20.87
N GLY A 385 11.93 -3.83 -21.70
CA GLY A 385 11.63 -3.66 -23.13
C GLY A 385 10.46 -2.71 -23.42
N LEU A 386 10.00 -1.95 -22.42
CA LEU A 386 8.90 -0.99 -22.57
C LEU A 386 9.45 0.34 -23.08
N LYS A 387 9.16 0.67 -24.33
CA LYS A 387 9.68 1.88 -24.97
C LYS A 387 8.80 3.09 -24.66
N CYS A 388 9.42 4.17 -24.19
CA CYS A 388 8.77 5.47 -24.11
C CYS A 388 8.50 6.00 -25.52
N PRO A 389 7.28 6.49 -25.83
CA PRO A 389 6.96 7.03 -27.15
C PRO A 389 7.48 8.47 -27.35
N LEU A 390 7.93 9.15 -26.29
CA LEU A 390 8.46 10.52 -26.36
C LEU A 390 9.98 10.51 -26.50
N GLN A 391 10.52 11.52 -27.20
CA GLN A 391 11.97 11.72 -27.23
C GLN A 391 12.49 12.17 -25.86
N SER A 392 13.70 11.73 -25.51
CA SER A 392 14.30 12.03 -24.21
C SER A 392 15.82 12.01 -24.23
N ASP A 393 16.40 12.80 -23.34
CA ASP A 393 17.82 12.82 -22.96
C ASP A 393 18.00 12.53 -21.46
N SER A 394 19.23 12.63 -20.96
CA SER A 394 19.56 12.36 -19.55
C SER A 394 18.89 13.31 -18.55
N ASP A 395 18.47 14.49 -18.99
CA ASP A 395 17.93 15.54 -18.13
C ASP A 395 16.40 15.63 -18.23
N THR A 396 15.80 14.74 -19.02
CA THR A 396 14.36 14.70 -19.24
C THR A 396 13.62 14.16 -18.02
N PHE A 397 12.60 14.89 -17.60
CA PHE A 397 11.56 14.42 -16.69
C PHE A 397 10.33 14.01 -17.48
N PHE A 398 9.63 13.00 -16.99
CA PHE A 398 8.35 12.56 -17.53
C PHE A 398 7.26 12.80 -16.51
N MET A 399 6.09 13.20 -16.99
CA MET A 399 4.92 13.44 -16.16
C MET A 399 3.71 12.71 -16.73
N VAL A 400 3.00 11.95 -15.89
CA VAL A 400 1.71 11.35 -16.22
C VAL A 400 0.63 12.17 -15.54
N VAL A 401 -0.35 12.64 -16.30
CA VAL A 401 -1.51 13.38 -15.81
C VAL A 401 -2.77 12.63 -16.23
N GLU A 402 -3.56 12.20 -15.25
CA GLU A 402 -4.83 11.52 -15.50
C GLU A 402 -6.00 12.39 -15.02
N THR A 403 -7.12 12.30 -15.72
CA THR A 403 -8.39 12.90 -15.32
C THR A 403 -9.49 11.87 -15.27
N HIS A 404 -10.37 12.01 -14.28
CA HIS A 404 -11.61 11.29 -14.09
C HIS A 404 -12.78 12.27 -14.07
N GLY A 405 -13.67 12.12 -15.05
CA GLY A 405 -14.81 12.99 -15.20
C GLY A 405 -16.08 12.27 -15.63
N SER A 406 -17.08 13.06 -15.99
CA SER A 406 -18.44 12.60 -16.25
C SER A 406 -18.91 12.83 -17.68
N ARG A 407 -18.17 13.63 -18.46
CA ARG A 407 -18.56 14.07 -19.80
C ARG A 407 -17.33 14.14 -20.70
N GLU A 408 -17.23 13.18 -21.60
CA GLU A 408 -16.06 12.99 -22.46
C GLU A 408 -15.64 14.25 -23.22
N ASP A 409 -16.57 14.92 -23.91
CA ASP A 409 -16.24 16.12 -24.70
C ASP A 409 -15.61 17.24 -23.86
N HIS A 410 -16.16 17.51 -22.68
CA HIS A 410 -15.65 18.56 -21.78
C HIS A 410 -14.28 18.17 -21.21
N ASP A 411 -14.14 16.91 -20.82
CA ASP A 411 -12.93 16.42 -20.15
C ASP A 411 -11.76 16.32 -21.16
N MET A 412 -12.04 15.94 -22.42
CA MET A 412 -11.09 15.97 -23.52
C MET A 412 -10.69 17.41 -23.89
N GLU A 413 -11.65 18.34 -24.01
CA GLU A 413 -11.36 19.76 -24.28
C GLU A 413 -10.45 20.36 -23.19
N LYS A 414 -10.76 20.13 -21.91
CA LYS A 414 -9.92 20.55 -20.78
C LYS A 414 -8.50 19.99 -20.89
N MET A 415 -8.35 18.71 -21.20
CA MET A 415 -7.05 18.06 -21.36
C MET A 415 -6.25 18.68 -22.52
N SER A 416 -6.89 18.87 -23.67
CA SER A 416 -6.25 19.50 -24.84
C SER A 416 -5.83 20.94 -24.55
N CYS A 417 -6.69 21.75 -23.94
CA CYS A 417 -6.36 23.12 -23.54
C CYS A 417 -5.20 23.17 -22.54
N PHE A 418 -5.20 22.27 -21.54
CA PHE A 418 -4.12 22.16 -20.57
C PHE A 418 -2.77 21.87 -21.24
N VAL A 419 -2.71 20.86 -22.12
CA VAL A 419 -1.46 20.48 -22.79
C VAL A 419 -0.99 21.59 -23.73
N GLN A 420 -1.90 22.19 -24.49
CA GLN A 420 -1.58 23.32 -25.36
C GLN A 420 -1.00 24.50 -24.58
N GLU A 421 -1.65 24.91 -23.47
CA GLU A 421 -1.16 26.01 -22.64
C GLU A 421 0.19 25.69 -21.99
N ALA A 422 0.42 24.44 -21.59
CA ALA A 422 1.71 24.01 -21.03
C ALA A 422 2.84 24.08 -22.07
N MET A 423 2.55 23.72 -23.33
CA MET A 423 3.49 23.84 -24.46
C MET A 423 3.73 25.31 -24.84
N ASP A 424 2.69 26.14 -24.92
CA ASP A 424 2.79 27.57 -25.27
C ASP A 424 3.63 28.35 -24.25
N LYS A 425 3.57 27.95 -22.98
CA LYS A 425 4.40 28.50 -21.89
C LYS A 425 5.83 27.95 -21.88
N GLY A 426 6.15 27.01 -22.76
CA GLY A 426 7.46 26.36 -22.81
C GLY A 426 7.77 25.45 -21.61
N LEU A 427 6.74 25.00 -20.88
CA LEU A 427 6.91 24.10 -19.74
C LEU A 427 7.08 22.64 -20.19
N VAL A 428 6.33 22.25 -21.22
CA VAL A 428 6.33 20.91 -21.82
C VAL A 428 7.02 20.96 -23.17
N VAL A 429 7.92 20.01 -23.43
CA VAL A 429 8.65 19.89 -24.69
C VAL A 429 7.86 19.08 -25.71
N ASP A 430 7.33 17.95 -25.27
CA ASP A 430 6.56 17.01 -26.09
C ASP A 430 5.51 16.31 -25.23
N GLY A 431 4.43 15.85 -25.83
CA GLY A 431 3.31 15.29 -25.09
C GLY A 431 2.37 14.45 -25.93
N ILE A 432 1.85 13.37 -25.34
CA ILE A 432 0.85 12.49 -25.94
C ILE A 432 -0.36 12.44 -25.01
N THR A 433 -1.55 12.62 -25.58
CA THR A 433 -2.83 12.42 -24.89
C THR A 433 -3.55 11.19 -25.42
N SER A 434 -4.34 10.52 -24.57
CA SER A 434 -5.20 9.41 -24.96
C SER A 434 -6.38 9.23 -24.00
N ASN A 435 -7.52 8.85 -24.56
CA ASN A 435 -8.71 8.32 -23.86
C ASN A 435 -8.97 6.85 -24.24
N GLU A 436 -8.07 6.21 -24.99
CA GLU A 436 -8.24 4.84 -25.46
C GLU A 436 -7.67 3.87 -24.42
N PRO A 437 -8.46 2.92 -23.88
CA PRO A 437 -8.07 2.10 -22.73
C PRO A 437 -6.74 1.36 -22.91
N SER A 438 -6.50 0.71 -24.05
CA SER A 438 -5.30 -0.09 -24.24
C SER A 438 -4.03 0.77 -24.32
N ARG A 439 -4.10 1.93 -24.96
CA ARG A 439 -3.02 2.94 -24.98
C ARG A 439 -2.78 3.53 -23.60
N MET A 440 -3.83 3.84 -22.84
CA MET A 440 -3.68 4.30 -21.45
C MET A 440 -2.99 3.25 -20.58
N THR A 441 -3.38 1.97 -20.68
CA THR A 441 -2.70 0.87 -19.98
C THR A 441 -1.22 0.81 -20.35
N ASN A 442 -0.87 0.91 -21.64
CA ASN A 442 0.53 0.88 -22.07
C ASN A 442 1.36 2.06 -21.53
N LEU A 443 0.77 3.25 -21.46
CA LEU A 443 1.42 4.43 -20.88
C LEU A 443 1.59 4.29 -19.36
N TRP A 444 0.57 3.79 -18.66
CA TRP A 444 0.64 3.52 -17.23
C TRP A 444 1.71 2.49 -16.87
N GLN A 445 1.92 1.47 -17.71
CA GLN A 445 2.98 0.47 -17.49
C GLN A 445 4.38 1.09 -17.39
N LEU A 446 4.66 2.22 -18.05
CA LEU A 446 5.93 2.94 -17.93
C LEU A 446 6.17 3.43 -16.50
N ARG A 447 5.11 3.82 -15.79
CA ARG A 447 5.15 4.32 -14.41
C ARG A 447 5.03 3.19 -13.38
N GLU A 448 4.12 2.24 -13.60
CA GLU A 448 3.83 1.18 -12.62
C GLU A 448 4.96 0.16 -12.51
N ARG A 449 5.69 -0.10 -13.61
CA ARG A 449 6.72 -1.15 -13.66
C ARG A 449 8.14 -0.65 -13.32
N ILE A 450 8.31 0.59 -12.87
CA ILE A 450 9.60 1.13 -12.43
C ILE A 450 10.16 0.31 -11.26
N THR A 451 9.32 -0.04 -10.28
CA THR A 451 9.80 -0.83 -9.13
C THR A 451 10.33 -2.19 -9.57
N GLU A 452 9.67 -2.85 -10.52
CA GLU A 452 10.11 -4.11 -11.12
C GLU A 452 11.42 -3.95 -11.89
N SER A 453 11.54 -2.90 -12.71
CA SER A 453 12.76 -2.65 -13.48
C SER A 453 13.96 -2.39 -12.56
N LEU A 454 13.77 -1.62 -11.48
CA LEU A 454 14.85 -1.29 -10.56
C LEU A 454 15.38 -2.51 -9.81
N VAL A 455 14.54 -3.49 -9.45
CA VAL A 455 15.00 -4.69 -8.72
C VAL A 455 15.59 -5.79 -9.61
N LYS A 456 15.42 -5.69 -10.93
CA LYS A 456 15.94 -6.67 -11.87
C LYS A 456 17.46 -6.54 -12.03
N ASP A 457 18.18 -7.65 -11.82
CA ASP A 457 19.63 -7.81 -12.01
C ASP A 457 20.53 -6.88 -11.16
N GLN A 458 20.04 -6.35 -10.03
CA GLN A 458 20.81 -5.49 -9.11
C GLN A 458 20.18 -5.41 -7.71
N TYR A 459 20.90 -4.81 -6.76
CA TYR A 459 20.36 -4.48 -5.44
C TYR A 459 19.75 -3.08 -5.41
N VAL A 460 18.66 -2.89 -4.64
CA VAL A 460 17.99 -1.59 -4.50
C VAL A 460 17.77 -1.24 -3.04
N PHE A 461 18.28 -0.08 -2.63
CA PHE A 461 17.89 0.59 -1.41
C PHE A 461 16.69 1.47 -1.71
N LYS A 462 15.56 1.22 -1.04
CA LYS A 462 14.28 1.90 -1.29
C LYS A 462 13.88 2.78 -0.12
N TYR A 463 13.55 4.02 -0.42
CA TYR A 463 13.03 4.99 0.52
C TYR A 463 11.75 5.59 -0.06
N ASP A 464 10.76 5.71 0.82
CA ASP A 464 9.40 6.18 0.52
C ASP A 464 9.19 7.34 1.48
N ILE A 465 9.22 8.57 0.95
CA ILE A 465 9.30 9.80 1.75
C ILE A 465 8.34 10.86 1.22
N THR A 466 7.71 11.60 2.13
CA THR A 466 6.92 12.78 1.76
C THR A 466 7.78 14.03 1.93
N LEU A 467 7.78 14.91 0.94
CA LEU A 467 8.57 16.14 0.95
C LEU A 467 7.71 17.34 0.56
N PRO A 468 8.01 18.55 1.07
CA PRO A 468 7.51 19.77 0.47
C PRO A 468 7.86 19.80 -1.03
N LEU A 469 6.90 20.15 -1.89
CA LEU A 469 7.09 20.10 -3.35
C LEU A 469 8.35 20.82 -3.86
N PRO A 470 8.74 22.00 -3.35
CA PRO A 470 10.00 22.65 -3.76
C PRO A 470 11.26 21.83 -3.44
N LYS A 471 11.19 20.89 -2.50
CA LYS A 471 12.28 20.01 -2.05
C LYS A 471 12.20 18.60 -2.61
N PHE A 472 11.14 18.28 -3.37
CA PHE A 472 10.84 16.92 -3.80
C PHE A 472 12.02 16.29 -4.57
N TYR A 473 12.50 16.90 -5.66
CA TYR A 473 13.62 16.32 -6.42
C TYR A 473 15.01 16.65 -5.86
N GLU A 474 15.13 17.67 -5.00
CA GLU A 474 16.39 18.01 -4.30
C GLU A 474 16.92 16.81 -3.50
N ALA A 475 16.03 15.94 -3.00
CA ALA A 475 16.40 14.69 -2.34
C ALA A 475 17.27 13.77 -3.20
N VAL A 476 16.95 13.67 -4.50
CA VAL A 476 17.70 12.87 -5.46
C VAL A 476 19.07 13.50 -5.71
N GLU A 477 19.11 14.82 -5.91
CA GLU A 477 20.35 15.57 -6.20
C GLU A 477 21.34 15.50 -5.03
N VAL A 478 20.85 15.76 -3.81
CA VAL A 478 21.65 15.71 -2.59
C VAL A 478 22.17 14.30 -2.32
N LEU A 479 21.36 13.26 -2.56
CA LEU A 479 21.81 11.88 -2.40
C LEU A 479 22.78 11.45 -3.50
N LYS A 480 22.61 11.90 -4.75
CA LYS A 480 23.60 11.70 -5.83
C LYS A 480 24.97 12.27 -5.42
N GLN A 481 24.99 13.51 -4.94
CA GLN A 481 26.21 14.16 -4.47
C GLN A 481 26.84 13.40 -3.29
N LYS A 482 26.03 12.96 -2.33
CA LYS A 482 26.50 12.20 -1.16
C LYS A 482 27.16 10.88 -1.54
N LEU A 483 26.72 10.25 -2.62
CA LEU A 483 27.15 8.91 -3.05
C LEU A 483 28.16 8.92 -4.21
N GLU A 484 28.61 10.09 -4.66
CA GLU A 484 29.52 10.23 -5.80
C GLU A 484 30.80 9.38 -5.65
N SER A 485 31.34 9.26 -4.43
CA SER A 485 32.53 8.47 -4.14
C SER A 485 32.36 6.95 -4.31
N PHE A 486 31.13 6.44 -4.44
CA PHE A 486 30.85 5.02 -4.65
C PHE A 486 30.93 4.60 -6.14
N GLY A 487 31.13 5.55 -7.05
CA GLY A 487 31.35 5.29 -8.47
C GLY A 487 30.06 5.19 -9.30
N SER A 488 30.24 5.07 -10.63
CA SER A 488 29.15 5.16 -11.61
C SER A 488 28.15 3.99 -11.59
N ASP A 489 28.51 2.87 -10.95
CA ASP A 489 27.61 1.72 -10.81
C ASP A 489 26.53 1.93 -9.73
N VAL A 490 26.69 2.97 -8.90
CA VAL A 490 25.67 3.40 -7.92
C VAL A 490 24.84 4.51 -8.55
N GLN A 491 23.57 4.20 -8.83
CA GLN A 491 22.63 5.13 -9.45
C GLN A 491 21.54 5.52 -8.47
N VAL A 492 21.25 6.82 -8.39
CA VAL A 492 20.14 7.35 -7.61
C VAL A 492 19.05 7.81 -8.56
N SER A 493 17.81 7.42 -8.27
CA SER A 493 16.64 7.73 -9.07
C SER A 493 15.46 8.13 -8.19
N GLY A 494 14.59 8.95 -8.75
CA GLY A 494 13.37 9.42 -8.11
C GLY A 494 12.18 9.39 -9.06
N PHE A 495 11.07 8.85 -8.56
CA PHE A 495 9.76 8.92 -9.20
C PHE A 495 8.68 8.98 -8.12
N GLY A 496 7.45 9.33 -8.47
CA GLY A 496 6.33 9.25 -7.54
C GLY A 496 5.25 10.28 -7.77
N HIS A 497 4.51 10.52 -6.70
CA HIS A 497 3.24 11.21 -6.69
C HIS A 497 3.50 12.70 -6.41
N VAL A 498 3.54 13.52 -7.46
CA VAL A 498 3.70 14.97 -7.31
C VAL A 498 2.44 15.58 -6.67
N GLY A 499 1.29 14.94 -6.87
CA GLY A 499 0.01 15.39 -6.32
C GLY A 499 -0.01 15.55 -4.80
N ASP A 500 0.66 14.67 -4.07
CA ASP A 500 0.65 14.58 -2.61
C ASP A 500 2.05 14.72 -1.97
N GLY A 501 3.09 14.92 -2.80
CA GLY A 501 4.46 15.13 -2.34
C GLY A 501 5.19 13.85 -1.94
N ASN A 502 4.70 12.67 -2.33
CA ASN A 502 5.36 11.39 -2.09
C ASN A 502 6.41 11.03 -3.16
N LEU A 503 7.68 10.94 -2.75
CA LEU A 503 8.83 10.51 -3.55
C LEU A 503 9.25 9.07 -3.21
N HIS A 504 9.29 8.22 -4.23
CA HIS A 504 10.00 6.94 -4.22
C HIS A 504 11.48 7.15 -4.59
N LEU A 505 12.31 7.34 -3.58
CA LEU A 505 13.76 7.53 -3.72
C LEU A 505 14.48 6.19 -3.71
N ASN A 506 15.20 5.87 -4.78
CA ASN A 506 15.84 4.58 -4.98
C ASN A 506 17.34 4.74 -5.26
N VAL A 507 18.15 3.92 -4.60
CA VAL A 507 19.58 3.76 -4.91
C VAL A 507 19.82 2.34 -5.41
N THR A 508 20.33 2.19 -6.62
CA THR A 508 20.65 0.89 -7.20
C THR A 508 22.15 0.66 -7.25
N ALA A 509 22.60 -0.55 -6.92
CA ALA A 509 23.99 -0.95 -6.96
C ALA A 509 24.12 -2.43 -7.40
N PRO A 510 25.27 -2.87 -7.93
CA PRO A 510 25.45 -4.26 -8.38
C PRO A 510 25.19 -5.32 -7.30
N ALA A 511 25.47 -4.98 -6.04
CA ALA A 511 25.20 -5.83 -4.89
C ALA A 511 24.96 -4.97 -3.63
N TYR A 512 24.46 -5.62 -2.57
CA TYR A 512 24.37 -5.00 -1.25
C TYR A 512 25.76 -4.69 -0.70
N SER A 513 25.91 -3.52 -0.07
CA SER A 513 27.09 -3.09 0.66
C SER A 513 26.68 -2.42 1.97
N ASP A 514 27.27 -2.86 3.09
CA ASP A 514 27.07 -2.23 4.39
C ASP A 514 27.59 -0.78 4.37
N ASP A 515 28.71 -0.51 3.69
CA ASP A 515 29.26 0.85 3.56
C ASP A 515 28.30 1.78 2.81
N LEU A 516 27.67 1.27 1.74
CA LEU A 516 26.67 2.03 0.99
C LEU A 516 25.41 2.25 1.83
N GLN A 517 24.93 1.22 2.55
CA GLN A 517 23.79 1.39 3.45
C GLN A 517 24.08 2.44 4.53
N ASN A 518 25.26 2.39 5.16
CA ASN A 518 25.67 3.32 6.21
C ASN A 518 25.93 4.74 5.69
N ALA A 519 26.22 4.90 4.40
CA ALA A 519 26.30 6.22 3.77
C ALA A 519 24.92 6.82 3.51
N ILE A 520 23.91 5.99 3.23
CA ILE A 520 22.53 6.43 2.99
C ILE A 520 21.74 6.59 4.30
N GLU A 521 21.86 5.65 5.23
CA GLU A 521 21.20 5.65 6.54
C GLU A 521 22.20 6.01 7.65
N PRO A 522 21.93 7.01 8.50
CA PRO A 522 20.66 7.71 8.66
C PRO A 522 20.49 8.98 7.80
N PHE A 523 21.46 9.31 6.95
CA PHE A 523 21.50 10.58 6.19
C PHE A 523 20.18 10.93 5.50
N VAL A 524 19.56 9.99 4.77
CA VAL A 524 18.30 10.22 4.06
C VAL A 524 17.16 10.62 5.02
N PHE A 525 17.11 10.01 6.20
CA PHE A 525 16.09 10.29 7.21
C PHE A 525 16.35 11.61 7.92
N GLU A 526 17.62 11.93 8.18
CA GLU A 526 18.05 13.20 8.74
C GLU A 526 17.73 14.37 7.81
N TRP A 527 18.08 14.22 6.53
CA TRP A 527 17.78 15.22 5.51
C TRP A 527 16.28 15.39 5.30
N THR A 528 15.52 14.29 5.21
CA THR A 528 14.06 14.35 5.08
C THR A 528 13.43 15.11 6.26
N SER A 529 13.89 14.83 7.48
CA SER A 529 13.42 15.52 8.69
C SER A 529 13.78 17.01 8.68
N SER A 530 15.00 17.37 8.28
CA SER A 530 15.49 18.75 8.31
C SER A 530 14.74 19.68 7.34
N VAL A 531 14.18 19.13 6.26
CA VAL A 531 13.34 19.88 5.31
C VAL A 531 11.84 19.81 5.63
N GLY A 532 11.46 19.25 6.78
CA GLY A 532 10.06 19.15 7.21
C GLY A 532 9.26 18.04 6.50
N GLY A 533 9.93 17.00 6.00
CA GLY A 533 9.31 15.84 5.36
C GLY A 533 8.95 14.68 6.31
N SER A 534 8.34 13.64 5.75
CA SER A 534 8.05 12.35 6.41
C SER A 534 8.96 11.25 5.87
N ILE A 535 9.52 10.43 6.77
CA ILE A 535 10.41 9.29 6.41
C ILE A 535 9.66 8.03 5.93
N SER A 536 8.33 8.07 5.98
CA SER A 536 7.46 7.05 5.43
C SER A 536 6.16 7.71 4.97
N ALA A 537 5.89 7.66 3.68
CA ALA A 537 4.69 8.26 3.11
C ALA A 537 3.53 7.25 3.16
N GLU A 538 3.73 6.06 2.60
CA GLU A 538 2.67 5.07 2.38
C GLU A 538 3.01 3.68 2.93
N HIS A 539 4.29 3.30 2.93
CA HIS A 539 4.66 1.92 3.25
C HIS A 539 4.59 1.57 4.75
N GLY A 540 4.42 2.57 5.61
CA GLY A 540 4.41 2.40 7.08
C GLY A 540 5.80 2.34 7.69
N MET A 541 5.88 1.98 8.97
CA MET A 541 7.11 1.92 9.74
C MET A 541 7.66 0.50 9.85
N GLY A 542 6.79 -0.47 10.13
CA GLY A 542 7.10 -1.88 10.31
C GLY A 542 8.32 -2.14 11.20
N PHE A 543 9.03 -3.22 10.90
CA PHE A 543 10.27 -3.58 11.58
C PHE A 543 11.43 -2.69 11.12
N LYS A 544 11.49 -2.43 9.80
CA LYS A 544 12.65 -1.77 9.17
C LYS A 544 12.86 -0.33 9.61
N LYS A 545 11.77 0.44 9.73
CA LYS A 545 11.85 1.87 10.02
C LYS A 545 11.59 2.20 11.49
N ALA A 546 11.17 1.26 12.34
CA ALA A 546 10.87 1.51 13.76
C ALA A 546 11.99 2.25 14.50
N LYS A 547 13.25 1.88 14.27
CA LYS A 547 14.44 2.55 14.87
C LYS A 547 14.65 4.01 14.41
N PHE A 548 14.01 4.41 13.31
CA PHE A 548 14.12 5.74 12.71
C PHE A 548 12.94 6.66 13.05
N LEU A 549 11.96 6.21 13.84
CA LEU A 549 10.75 6.98 14.18
C LEU A 549 11.03 8.40 14.70
N LYS A 550 12.16 8.60 15.40
CA LYS A 550 12.62 9.91 15.91
C LYS A 550 12.80 10.99 14.84
N TYR A 551 12.98 10.61 13.58
CA TYR A 551 13.10 11.56 12.47
C TYR A 551 11.75 12.04 11.94
N GLY A 552 10.67 11.28 12.18
CA GLY A 552 9.31 11.65 11.76
C GLY A 552 8.40 12.15 12.87
N LYS A 553 8.76 11.94 14.15
CA LYS A 553 7.91 12.26 15.31
C LYS A 553 8.71 12.82 16.47
N SER A 554 8.12 13.79 17.17
CA SER A 554 8.68 14.34 18.39
C SER A 554 8.70 13.31 19.52
N PRO A 555 9.57 13.47 20.53
CA PRO A 555 9.56 12.63 21.72
C PRO A 555 8.18 12.57 22.42
N GLU A 556 7.43 13.68 22.43
CA GLU A 556 6.08 13.78 23.01
C GLU A 556 5.10 12.87 22.28
N ALA A 557 5.12 12.92 20.93
CA ALA A 557 4.26 12.10 20.10
C ALA A 557 4.59 10.61 20.27
N ILE A 558 5.89 10.25 20.33
CA ILE A 558 6.32 8.87 20.57
C ILE A 558 5.89 8.38 21.96
N ARG A 559 5.99 9.23 23.00
CA ARG A 559 5.49 8.88 24.34
C ARG A 559 4.00 8.62 24.32
N LEU A 560 3.21 9.45 23.65
CA LEU A 560 1.77 9.25 23.54
C LEU A 560 1.41 7.96 22.78
N MET A 561 2.10 7.67 21.67
CA MET A 561 1.92 6.41 20.94
C MET A 561 2.19 5.19 21.83
N ARG A 562 3.24 5.26 22.67
CA ARG A 562 3.52 4.21 23.66
C ARG A 562 2.40 4.07 24.69
N SER A 563 1.87 5.18 25.21
CA SER A 563 0.74 5.14 26.15
C SER A 563 -0.50 4.49 25.53
N VAL A 564 -0.82 4.80 24.27
CA VAL A 564 -1.92 4.16 23.54
C VAL A 564 -1.66 2.65 23.37
N LYS A 565 -0.46 2.27 22.92
CA LYS A 565 -0.06 0.85 22.79
C LYS A 565 -0.17 0.10 24.11
N SER A 566 0.36 0.65 25.20
CA SER A 566 0.28 0.02 26.52
C SER A 566 -1.15 -0.09 27.05
N SER A 567 -2.04 0.82 26.67
CA SER A 567 -3.45 0.75 27.05
C SER A 567 -4.23 -0.30 26.28
N MET A 568 -3.94 -0.51 24.99
CA MET A 568 -4.68 -1.42 24.12
C MET A 568 -4.09 -2.83 24.05
N ASP A 569 -2.79 -2.95 24.33
CA ASP A 569 -2.06 -4.21 24.38
C ASP A 569 -1.02 -4.16 25.51
N PRO A 570 -1.46 -4.31 26.78
CA PRO A 570 -0.59 -4.21 27.95
C PRO A 570 0.47 -5.32 28.01
N LEU A 571 0.25 -6.45 27.33
CA LEU A 571 1.20 -7.57 27.27
C LEU A 571 2.19 -7.44 26.11
N GLY A 572 1.98 -6.49 25.20
CA GLY A 572 2.81 -6.29 24.01
C GLY A 572 2.76 -7.46 23.02
N ILE A 573 1.70 -8.27 23.03
CA ILE A 573 1.62 -9.48 22.18
C ILE A 573 1.27 -9.17 20.72
N LEU A 574 0.63 -8.05 20.43
CA LEU A 574 0.23 -7.68 19.07
C LEU A 574 1.38 -7.05 18.30
N ASN A 575 1.85 -7.78 17.29
CA ASN A 575 2.87 -7.41 16.32
C ASN A 575 4.14 -6.79 16.96
N PRO A 576 4.81 -7.50 17.89
CA PRO A 576 5.92 -6.95 18.64
C PRO A 576 7.13 -6.60 17.75
N TYR A 577 8.09 -5.89 18.35
CA TYR A 577 9.30 -5.37 17.69
C TYR A 577 9.02 -4.30 16.61
N LYS A 578 7.75 -3.91 16.49
CA LYS A 578 7.16 -2.96 15.56
C LYS A 578 6.07 -2.17 16.31
N VAL A 579 5.57 -1.06 15.81
CA VAL A 579 6.22 -0.07 14.92
C VAL A 579 7.03 0.94 15.74
N LEU A 580 6.94 0.84 17.07
CA LEU A 580 7.58 1.73 18.02
C LEU A 580 8.98 1.20 18.37
N PRO A 581 9.98 2.08 18.54
CA PRO A 581 11.29 1.66 19.01
C PRO A 581 11.18 1.04 20.42
N PRO A 582 12.03 0.04 20.74
CA PRO A 582 12.09 -0.55 22.09
C PRO A 582 12.16 0.53 23.17
N SER A 583 11.45 0.30 24.28
CA SER A 583 11.46 1.18 25.45
C SER A 583 12.81 1.26 26.10
#